data_AF-A0A5J6HL36-F1
#
_entry.id   AF-A0A5J6HL36-F1
#
_cell.length_a   1.000
_cell.length_b   1.000
_cell.length_c   1.000
_cell.angle_alpha   90.00
_cell.angle_beta   90.00
_cell.angle_gamma   90.00
#
_symmetry.space_group_name_H-M   'P 1'
#
loop_
_entity.id
_entity.type
_entity.pdbx_description
1 polymer ?
#
loop_
_entity_poly.entity_id
_entity_poly.type
_entity_poly.pdbx_seq_one_letter_code
_entity_poly.pdbx_strand_id
1 'polypeptide(L)'
;MLDLGQARRWGYGFDPDRVEAGVAGDLPKGRAPTQREFEVLHGSGAEDGGGMVVRGREVPEGGCSAEGSRRLMAQVADEEHMWGYVSGRVRRIDKAVAKDPRVLRAFRDWSRCVQGKGFKEYGSPADAVRDEAWRVGRGDGNTARTKRELGTAVADVTCNRKLNTAGVWWAVSNERQRAELRRNKSRYRAVRADLDRLRAAVDKALGEPAGKALGER
;
A
#
# COMPACT_ATOMS: atom_id res chain seq x y z
N MET A 1 0.41 -6.45 -12.46
CA MET A 1 -0.63 -5.81 -13.30
C MET A 1 -0.39 -5.95 -14.81
N LEU A 2 0.57 -6.78 -15.26
CA LEU A 2 0.71 -7.14 -16.68
C LEU A 2 0.54 -8.64 -16.89
N ASP A 3 -0.20 -9.30 -15.99
CA ASP A 3 -0.44 -10.74 -16.05
C ASP A 3 -1.67 -10.99 -16.91
N LEU A 4 -1.48 -11.69 -18.04
CA LEU A 4 -2.55 -11.97 -18.98
C LEU A 4 -3.52 -13.04 -18.45
N GLY A 5 -3.05 -13.98 -17.64
CA GLY A 5 -3.89 -14.98 -16.99
C GLY A 5 -4.83 -14.34 -15.97
N GLN A 6 -4.30 -13.41 -15.15
CA GLN A 6 -5.12 -12.64 -14.23
C GLN A 6 -6.13 -11.76 -14.98
N ALA A 7 -5.71 -11.04 -16.02
CA ALA A 7 -6.65 -10.21 -16.80
C ALA A 7 -7.78 -11.04 -17.43
N ARG A 8 -7.50 -12.26 -17.88
CA ARG A 8 -8.52 -13.17 -18.43
C ARG A 8 -9.49 -13.69 -17.37
N ARG A 9 -8.98 -14.05 -16.19
CA ARG A 9 -9.78 -14.70 -15.13
C ARG A 9 -10.52 -13.68 -14.26
N TRP A 10 -9.88 -12.55 -13.98
CA TRP A 10 -10.30 -11.58 -12.97
C TRP A 10 -10.45 -10.15 -13.49
N GLY A 11 -10.04 -9.85 -14.73
CA GLY A 11 -10.17 -8.52 -15.30
C GLY A 11 -9.33 -7.50 -14.53
N TYR A 12 -9.99 -6.41 -14.11
CA TYR A 12 -9.43 -5.43 -13.19
C TYR A 12 -9.71 -5.74 -11.72
N GLY A 13 -10.47 -6.80 -11.46
CA GLY A 13 -10.73 -7.32 -10.13
C GLY A 13 -9.59 -8.15 -9.56
N PHE A 14 -9.86 -8.76 -8.42
CA PHE A 14 -8.93 -9.61 -7.70
C PHE A 14 -9.49 -11.02 -7.48
N ASP A 15 -8.58 -11.95 -7.23
CA ASP A 15 -8.89 -13.31 -6.82
C ASP A 15 -9.31 -13.32 -5.35
N PRO A 16 -10.58 -13.61 -5.01
CA PRO A 16 -11.08 -13.55 -3.64
C PRO A 16 -10.39 -14.57 -2.74
N ASP A 17 -10.09 -15.76 -3.26
CA ASP A 17 -9.44 -16.83 -2.48
C ASP A 17 -8.02 -16.42 -2.09
N ARG A 18 -7.33 -15.68 -2.98
CA ARG A 18 -6.00 -15.12 -2.68
C ARG A 18 -6.07 -14.05 -1.61
N VAL A 19 -7.11 -13.22 -1.63
CA VAL A 19 -7.32 -12.20 -0.59
C VAL A 19 -7.62 -12.86 0.74
N GLU A 20 -8.53 -13.84 0.76
CA GLU A 20 -8.89 -14.59 1.95
C GLU A 20 -7.69 -15.34 2.53
N ALA A 21 -6.91 -16.03 1.70
CA ALA A 21 -5.70 -16.72 2.14
C ALA A 21 -4.64 -15.76 2.70
N GLY A 22 -4.50 -14.57 2.10
CA GLY A 22 -3.62 -13.51 2.62
C GLY A 22 -4.06 -13.03 4.00
N VAL A 23 -5.34 -12.70 4.14
CA VAL A 23 -5.92 -12.29 5.43
C VAL A 23 -5.76 -13.38 6.47
N ALA A 24 -6.07 -14.63 6.14
CA ALA A 24 -5.93 -15.77 7.05
C ALA A 24 -4.46 -16.01 7.46
N GLY A 25 -3.51 -15.78 6.56
CA GLY A 25 -2.07 -15.89 6.83
C GLY A 25 -1.54 -14.80 7.75
N ASP A 26 -2.13 -13.60 7.71
CA ASP A 26 -1.72 -12.45 8.52
C ASP A 26 -2.36 -12.42 9.91
N LEU A 27 -3.42 -13.21 10.14
CA LEU A 27 -4.08 -13.26 11.45
C LEU A 27 -3.17 -13.88 12.52
N PRO A 28 -3.12 -13.30 13.74
CA PRO A 28 -2.37 -13.88 14.84
C PRO A 28 -2.84 -15.31 15.14
N LYS A 29 -1.89 -16.23 15.26
CA LYS A 29 -2.18 -17.60 15.73
C LYS A 29 -2.51 -17.55 17.22
N GLY A 30 -3.61 -18.18 17.63
CA GLY A 30 -3.97 -18.34 19.04
C GLY A 30 -5.44 -18.05 19.30
N ARG A 31 -5.80 -18.02 20.59
CA ARG A 31 -7.17 -17.63 21.00
C ARG A 31 -7.41 -16.15 20.69
N ALA A 32 -8.64 -15.83 20.32
CA ALA A 32 -9.05 -14.43 20.25
C ALA A 32 -8.90 -13.76 21.64
N PRO A 33 -8.51 -12.48 21.69
CA PRO A 33 -8.61 -11.69 22.91
C PRO A 33 -10.06 -11.69 23.42
N THR A 34 -10.25 -11.80 24.73
CA THR A 34 -11.55 -11.55 25.35
C THR A 34 -11.90 -10.08 25.23
N GLN A 35 -13.19 -9.74 25.35
CA GLN A 35 -13.65 -8.35 25.35
C GLN A 35 -12.89 -7.49 26.38
N ARG A 36 -12.67 -8.03 27.59
CA ARG A 36 -11.94 -7.31 28.64
C ARG A 36 -10.45 -7.11 28.30
N GLU A 37 -9.82 -8.07 27.63
CA GLU A 37 -8.43 -7.91 27.15
C GLU A 37 -8.34 -6.88 26.03
N PHE A 38 -9.33 -6.84 25.14
CA PHE A 38 -9.42 -5.81 24.09
C PHE A 38 -9.57 -4.42 24.70
N GLU A 39 -10.43 -4.26 25.71
CA GLU A 39 -10.60 -3.00 26.45
C GLU A 39 -9.31 -2.55 27.14
N VAL A 40 -8.55 -3.46 27.76
CA VAL A 40 -7.24 -3.13 28.36
C VAL A 40 -6.21 -2.74 27.29
N LEU A 41 -6.19 -3.47 26.17
CA LEU A 41 -5.26 -3.21 25.08
C LEU A 41 -5.46 -1.82 24.49
N HIS A 42 -6.71 -1.37 24.37
CA HIS A 42 -7.09 -0.10 23.73
C HIS A 42 -7.51 1.01 24.71
N GLY A 43 -7.62 0.72 26.00
CA GLY A 43 -8.05 1.67 27.03
C GLY A 43 -9.52 2.10 26.90
N SER A 44 -10.38 1.28 26.30
CA SER A 44 -11.76 1.64 25.91
C SER A 44 -12.85 1.17 26.89
N GLY A 45 -12.48 0.57 28.02
CA GLY A 45 -13.41 -0.03 29.00
C GLY A 45 -13.56 0.75 30.31
N ALA A 46 -13.24 2.05 30.30
CA ALA A 46 -13.45 2.96 31.41
C ALA A 46 -14.91 3.44 31.44
N GLU A 47 -15.58 3.30 32.58
CA GLU A 47 -16.88 3.93 32.83
C GLU A 47 -16.67 5.34 33.41
N ASP A 48 -17.53 6.29 33.04
CA ASP A 48 -17.61 7.66 33.59
C ASP A 48 -16.34 8.51 33.49
N GLY A 49 -15.48 8.25 32.50
CA GLY A 49 -14.26 9.03 32.27
C GLY A 49 -13.16 8.82 33.33
N GLY A 50 -13.36 7.87 34.25
CA GLY A 50 -12.33 7.44 35.20
C GLY A 50 -11.27 6.53 34.54
N GLY A 51 -10.08 6.44 35.13
CA GLY A 51 -9.05 5.51 34.65
C GLY A 51 -9.48 4.05 34.84
N MET A 52 -9.24 3.20 33.84
CA MET A 52 -9.50 1.77 33.94
C MET A 52 -8.46 1.10 34.85
N VAL A 53 -8.89 0.32 35.84
CA VAL A 53 -8.01 -0.45 36.73
C VAL A 53 -8.29 -1.94 36.57
N VAL A 54 -7.23 -2.72 36.35
CA VAL A 54 -7.32 -4.19 36.25
C VAL A 54 -6.34 -4.82 37.23
N ARG A 55 -6.87 -5.61 38.17
CA ARG A 55 -6.10 -6.29 39.23
C ARG A 55 -5.18 -5.32 40.00
N GLY A 56 -5.70 -4.14 40.33
CA GLY A 56 -4.96 -3.12 41.08
C GLY A 56 -3.90 -2.36 40.27
N ARG A 57 -3.85 -2.54 38.94
CA ARG A 57 -2.98 -1.77 38.04
C ARG A 57 -3.80 -0.84 37.17
N GLU A 58 -3.41 0.41 37.12
CA GLU A 58 -3.97 1.38 36.18
C GLU A 58 -3.61 0.99 34.75
N VAL A 59 -4.60 1.05 33.87
CA VAL A 59 -4.42 0.92 32.43
C VAL A 59 -3.98 2.28 31.90
N PRO A 60 -2.87 2.37 31.15
CA PRO A 60 -2.40 3.64 30.60
C PRO A 60 -3.45 4.31 29.72
N GLU A 61 -3.32 5.64 29.56
CA GLU A 61 -4.11 6.37 28.58
C GLU A 61 -3.91 5.79 27.16
N GLY A 62 -5.03 5.45 26.50
CA GLY A 62 -5.06 4.75 25.21
C GLY A 62 -4.71 3.26 25.28
N GLY A 63 -4.61 2.69 26.48
CA GLY A 63 -4.33 1.27 26.72
C GLY A 63 -2.88 0.86 26.53
N CYS A 64 -2.63 -0.44 26.72
CA CYS A 64 -1.31 -1.04 26.54
C CYS A 64 -0.73 -0.83 25.12
N SER A 65 -1.58 -0.79 24.10
CA SER A 65 -1.16 -0.57 22.70
C SER A 65 -0.57 0.83 22.50
N ALA A 66 -1.24 1.86 23.03
CA ALA A 66 -0.74 3.23 22.96
C ALA A 66 0.54 3.40 23.78
N GLU A 67 0.62 2.77 24.97
CA GLU A 67 1.85 2.77 25.76
C GLU A 67 3.02 2.11 25.02
N GLY A 68 2.80 0.92 24.45
CA GLY A 68 3.80 0.23 23.63
C GLY A 68 4.26 1.09 22.46
N SER A 69 3.32 1.72 21.75
CA SER A 69 3.63 2.62 20.64
C SER A 69 4.47 3.82 21.09
N ARG A 70 4.10 4.49 22.20
CA ARG A 70 4.90 5.58 22.79
C ARG A 70 6.32 5.14 23.13
N ARG A 71 6.48 3.95 23.71
CA ARG A 71 7.80 3.40 24.07
C ARG A 71 8.66 3.10 22.83
N LEU A 72 8.07 2.52 21.79
CA LEU A 72 8.76 2.22 20.53
C LEU A 72 9.18 3.49 19.79
N MET A 73 8.34 4.52 19.84
CA MET A 73 8.56 5.79 19.16
C MET A 73 9.42 6.78 19.97
N ALA A 74 9.72 6.51 21.24
CA ALA A 74 10.38 7.43 22.16
C ALA A 74 11.74 7.96 21.67
N GLN A 75 12.44 7.22 20.80
CA GLN A 75 13.74 7.62 20.26
C GLN A 75 13.64 8.27 18.87
N VAL A 76 12.49 8.19 18.20
CA VAL A 76 12.25 8.80 16.88
C VAL A 76 12.27 10.32 17.03
N ALA A 77 13.08 11.00 16.22
CA ALA A 77 13.25 12.44 16.32
C ALA A 77 12.10 13.22 15.67
N ASP A 78 11.60 12.73 14.53
CA ASP A 78 10.53 13.38 13.77
C ASP A 78 9.61 12.32 13.16
N GLU A 79 8.55 11.97 13.90
CA GLU A 79 7.59 10.94 13.50
C GLU A 79 6.83 11.32 12.22
N GLU A 80 6.37 12.57 12.11
CA GLU A 80 5.63 13.05 10.94
C GLU A 80 6.49 12.94 9.68
N HIS A 81 7.74 13.37 9.76
CA HIS A 81 8.67 13.27 8.66
C HIS A 81 9.02 11.81 8.33
N MET A 82 9.22 10.96 9.34
CA MET A 82 9.51 9.54 9.14
C MET A 82 8.41 8.84 8.33
N TRP A 83 7.13 9.07 8.67
CA TRP A 83 5.99 8.43 8.00
C TRP A 83 5.57 9.14 6.70
N GLY A 84 5.58 10.46 6.68
CA GLY A 84 4.99 11.26 5.61
C GLY A 84 5.94 11.63 4.47
N TYR A 85 7.25 11.73 4.74
CA TYR A 85 8.17 12.34 3.78
C TYR A 85 8.27 11.56 2.47
N VAL A 86 8.51 10.25 2.55
CA VAL A 86 8.73 9.40 1.36
C VAL A 86 7.45 9.28 0.55
N SER A 87 6.31 9.00 1.19
CA SER A 87 5.02 8.84 0.52
C SER A 87 4.57 10.13 -0.18
N GLY A 88 4.73 11.29 0.48
CA GLY A 88 4.46 12.60 -0.10
C GLY A 88 5.34 12.91 -1.32
N ARG A 89 6.61 12.49 -1.29
CA ARG A 89 7.56 12.64 -2.41
C ARG A 89 7.20 11.75 -3.59
N VAL A 90 6.86 10.47 -3.35
CA VAL A 90 6.40 9.54 -4.39
C VAL A 90 5.17 10.11 -5.11
N ARG A 91 4.16 10.58 -4.38
CA ARG A 91 2.96 11.22 -4.98
C ARG A 91 3.30 12.42 -5.87
N ARG A 92 4.26 13.26 -5.46
CA ARG A 92 4.71 14.40 -6.28
C ARG A 92 5.45 13.95 -7.54
N ILE A 93 6.30 12.94 -7.42
CA ILE A 93 7.03 12.36 -8.57
C ILE A 93 6.04 11.76 -9.56
N ASP A 94 5.11 10.93 -9.12
CA ASP A 94 4.13 10.27 -9.98
C ASP A 94 3.28 11.29 -10.77
N LYS A 95 2.84 12.38 -10.11
CA LYS A 95 2.16 13.50 -10.78
C LYS A 95 3.01 14.15 -11.88
N ALA A 96 4.32 14.24 -11.67
CA ALA A 96 5.24 14.80 -12.67
C ALA A 96 5.56 13.80 -13.79
N VAL A 97 5.66 12.50 -13.48
CA VAL A 97 5.82 11.41 -14.47
C VAL A 97 4.62 11.35 -15.40
N ALA A 98 3.39 11.45 -14.85
CA ALA A 98 2.16 11.44 -15.63
C ALA A 98 2.06 12.58 -16.66
N LYS A 99 2.82 13.67 -16.46
CA LYS A 99 2.90 14.82 -17.37
C LYS A 99 4.12 14.80 -18.29
N ASP A 100 5.00 13.80 -18.16
CA ASP A 100 6.21 13.71 -18.97
C ASP A 100 5.83 13.42 -20.44
N PRO A 101 6.36 14.18 -21.43
CA PRO A 101 6.00 13.99 -22.83
C PRO A 101 6.24 12.56 -23.35
N ARG A 102 7.24 11.85 -22.80
CA ARG A 102 7.51 10.44 -23.17
C ARG A 102 6.38 9.52 -22.71
N VAL A 103 5.88 9.73 -21.50
CA VAL A 103 4.77 8.97 -20.91
C VAL A 103 3.47 9.29 -21.63
N LEU A 104 3.17 10.58 -21.87
CA LEU A 104 1.97 10.99 -22.61
C LEU A 104 1.90 10.38 -24.01
N ARG A 105 3.04 10.30 -24.72
CA ARG A 105 3.12 9.61 -26.01
C ARG A 105 2.83 8.12 -25.87
N ALA A 106 3.45 7.44 -24.90
CA ALA A 106 3.22 6.03 -24.65
C ALA A 106 1.76 5.72 -24.30
N PHE A 107 1.09 6.59 -23.54
CA PHE A 107 -0.33 6.48 -23.21
C PHE A 107 -1.22 6.65 -24.44
N ARG A 108 -0.94 7.63 -25.30
CA ARG A 108 -1.67 7.80 -26.56
C ARG A 108 -1.53 6.57 -27.48
N ASP A 109 -0.33 6.03 -27.60
CA ASP A 109 -0.08 4.84 -28.45
C ASP A 109 -0.80 3.61 -27.88
N TRP A 110 -0.75 3.43 -26.56
CA TRP A 110 -1.50 2.39 -25.86
C TRP A 110 -3.01 2.54 -26.06
N SER A 111 -3.54 3.75 -25.90
CA SER A 111 -4.97 4.03 -26.03
C SER A 111 -5.50 3.70 -27.42
N ARG A 112 -4.75 4.08 -28.47
CA ARG A 112 -5.06 3.68 -29.85
C ARG A 112 -5.03 2.17 -30.06
N CYS A 113 -4.10 1.46 -29.43
CA CYS A 113 -4.07 -0.01 -29.48
C CYS A 113 -5.31 -0.63 -28.81
N VAL A 114 -5.74 -0.12 -27.66
CA VAL A 114 -6.94 -0.60 -26.95
C VAL A 114 -8.20 -0.31 -27.78
N GLN A 115 -8.31 0.88 -28.36
CA GLN A 115 -9.40 1.26 -29.26
C GLN A 115 -9.42 0.38 -30.53
N GLY A 116 -8.27 0.12 -31.13
CA GLY A 116 -8.14 -0.79 -32.29
C GLY A 116 -8.51 -2.24 -31.98
N LYS A 117 -8.61 -2.62 -30.71
CA LYS A 117 -9.14 -3.91 -30.26
C LYS A 117 -10.66 -3.90 -29.99
N GLY A 118 -11.34 -2.79 -30.27
CA GLY A 118 -12.78 -2.63 -30.13
C GLY A 118 -13.24 -2.16 -28.74
N PHE A 119 -12.33 -1.66 -27.90
CA PHE A 119 -12.65 -1.18 -26.55
C PHE A 119 -12.67 0.35 -26.46
N LYS A 120 -13.21 0.87 -25.35
CA LYS A 120 -13.29 2.31 -25.08
C LYS A 120 -11.89 2.94 -25.06
N GLU A 121 -11.80 4.17 -25.55
CA GLU A 121 -10.60 4.99 -25.44
C GLU A 121 -10.40 5.49 -24.00
N TYR A 122 -9.16 5.42 -23.51
CA TYR A 122 -8.78 5.88 -22.17
C TYR A 122 -7.56 6.80 -22.24
N GLY A 123 -7.50 7.80 -21.36
CA GLY A 123 -6.35 8.72 -21.30
C GLY A 123 -5.06 8.04 -20.82
N SER A 124 -5.20 6.99 -20.02
CA SER A 124 -4.10 6.18 -19.49
C SER A 124 -4.59 4.78 -19.06
N PRO A 125 -3.68 3.81 -18.90
CA PRO A 125 -4.02 2.51 -18.30
C PRO A 125 -4.70 2.64 -16.92
N ALA A 126 -4.30 3.64 -16.14
CA ALA A 126 -4.87 3.88 -14.82
C ALA A 126 -6.33 4.35 -14.87
N ASP A 127 -6.74 5.04 -15.94
CA ASP A 127 -8.14 5.43 -16.15
C ASP A 127 -9.00 4.21 -16.52
N ALA A 128 -8.45 3.26 -17.28
CA ALA A 128 -9.14 2.03 -17.61
C ALA A 128 -9.38 1.15 -16.37
N VAL A 129 -8.39 1.03 -15.48
CA VAL A 129 -8.51 0.30 -14.21
C VAL A 129 -9.54 0.96 -13.26
N ARG A 130 -9.64 2.30 -13.29
CA ARG A 130 -10.52 3.07 -12.40
C ARG A 130 -11.92 3.31 -12.95
N ASP A 131 -12.23 2.85 -14.15
CA ASP A 131 -13.57 3.03 -14.73
C ASP A 131 -14.64 2.47 -13.77
N GLU A 132 -15.56 3.34 -13.35
CA GLU A 132 -16.58 3.03 -12.36
C GLU A 132 -17.58 1.98 -12.88
N ALA A 133 -17.69 1.84 -14.20
CA ALA A 133 -18.52 0.82 -14.84
C ALA A 133 -18.17 -0.61 -14.40
N TRP A 134 -16.94 -0.85 -13.95
CA TRP A 134 -16.51 -2.19 -13.49
C TRP A 134 -17.06 -2.57 -12.12
N ARG A 135 -17.55 -1.63 -11.32
CA ARG A 135 -18.00 -1.88 -9.93
C ARG A 135 -19.50 -1.75 -9.73
N VAL A 136 -20.26 -1.48 -10.80
CA VAL A 136 -21.72 -1.39 -10.74
C VAL A 136 -22.29 -2.70 -10.19
N GLY A 137 -23.08 -2.61 -9.12
CA GLY A 137 -23.69 -3.78 -8.46
C GLY A 137 -22.75 -4.60 -7.57
N ARG A 138 -21.59 -4.05 -7.17
CA ARG A 138 -20.63 -4.70 -6.25
C ARG A 138 -20.40 -3.84 -5.00
N GLY A 139 -20.51 -4.46 -3.83
CA GLY A 139 -20.23 -3.83 -2.52
C GLY A 139 -18.95 -4.34 -1.85
N ASP A 140 -18.29 -5.34 -2.42
CA ASP A 140 -17.14 -6.04 -1.84
C ASP A 140 -15.78 -5.47 -2.30
N GLY A 141 -15.80 -4.33 -3.00
CA GLY A 141 -14.60 -3.71 -3.58
C GLY A 141 -14.04 -4.44 -4.81
N ASN A 142 -14.61 -5.59 -5.21
CA ASN A 142 -14.23 -6.31 -6.42
C ASN A 142 -15.00 -5.78 -7.65
N THR A 143 -14.57 -6.18 -8.84
CA THR A 143 -15.28 -5.85 -10.08
C THR A 143 -16.38 -6.87 -10.41
N ALA A 144 -17.35 -6.45 -11.20
CA ALA A 144 -18.45 -7.28 -11.68
C ALA A 144 -17.98 -8.34 -12.70
N ARG A 145 -16.76 -8.24 -13.23
CA ARG A 145 -16.15 -9.18 -14.19
C ARG A 145 -17.00 -9.37 -15.44
N THR A 146 -17.61 -8.29 -15.91
CA THR A 146 -18.42 -8.31 -17.12
C THR A 146 -17.55 -8.69 -18.32
N LYS A 147 -18.15 -9.25 -19.38
CA LYS A 147 -17.40 -9.56 -20.63
C LYS A 147 -16.66 -8.34 -21.17
N ARG A 148 -17.25 -7.15 -21.06
CA ARG A 148 -16.65 -5.87 -21.47
C ARG A 148 -15.41 -5.53 -20.63
N GLU A 149 -15.50 -5.67 -19.32
CA GLU A 149 -14.37 -5.45 -18.41
C GLU A 149 -13.22 -6.42 -18.71
N LEU A 150 -13.50 -7.73 -18.71
CA LEU A 150 -12.50 -8.76 -18.95
C LEU A 150 -11.80 -8.54 -20.30
N GLY A 151 -12.57 -8.23 -21.34
CA GLY A 151 -12.03 -7.89 -22.65
C GLY A 151 -11.15 -6.64 -22.61
N THR A 152 -11.57 -5.59 -21.89
CA THR A 152 -10.80 -4.35 -21.75
C THR A 152 -9.48 -4.60 -21.00
N ALA A 153 -9.50 -5.37 -19.92
CA ALA A 153 -8.30 -5.73 -19.15
C ALA A 153 -7.31 -6.57 -19.98
N VAL A 154 -7.83 -7.53 -20.76
CA VAL A 154 -7.01 -8.32 -21.69
C VAL A 154 -6.39 -7.43 -22.77
N ALA A 155 -7.15 -6.47 -23.32
CA ALA A 155 -6.65 -5.51 -24.29
C ALA A 155 -5.59 -4.60 -23.69
N ASP A 156 -5.81 -4.08 -22.47
CA ASP A 156 -4.83 -3.28 -21.74
C ASP A 156 -3.50 -4.03 -21.59
N VAL A 157 -3.50 -5.22 -20.99
CA VAL A 157 -2.27 -6.00 -20.77
C VAL A 157 -1.58 -6.32 -22.10
N THR A 158 -2.34 -6.68 -23.13
CA THR A 158 -1.78 -7.01 -24.45
C THR A 158 -1.12 -5.79 -25.10
N CYS A 159 -1.80 -4.65 -25.08
CA CYS A 159 -1.29 -3.40 -25.67
C CYS A 159 -0.10 -2.87 -24.88
N ASN A 160 -0.15 -2.95 -23.55
CA ASN A 160 0.94 -2.52 -22.69
C ASN A 160 2.21 -3.35 -22.93
N ARG A 161 2.10 -4.69 -23.02
CA ARG A 161 3.22 -5.58 -23.36
C ARG A 161 3.78 -5.28 -24.75
N LYS A 162 2.91 -5.07 -25.75
CA LYS A 162 3.32 -4.78 -27.14
C LYS A 162 4.08 -3.45 -27.26
N LEU A 163 3.65 -2.44 -26.53
CA LEU A 163 4.15 -1.06 -26.65
C LEU A 163 5.12 -0.66 -25.54
N ASN A 164 5.42 -1.58 -24.61
CA ASN A 164 6.23 -1.34 -23.44
C ASN A 164 5.79 -0.10 -22.62
N THR A 165 4.47 0.13 -22.51
CA THR A 165 3.91 1.33 -21.89
C THR A 165 4.33 1.45 -20.41
N ALA A 166 4.25 0.35 -19.66
CA ALA A 166 4.72 0.31 -18.27
C ALA A 166 6.24 0.49 -18.15
N GLY A 167 7.03 -0.01 -19.11
CA GLY A 167 8.48 0.19 -19.11
C GLY A 167 8.87 1.65 -19.32
N VAL A 168 8.17 2.37 -20.20
CA VAL A 168 8.37 3.83 -20.37
C VAL A 168 8.04 4.57 -19.07
N TRP A 169 6.91 4.27 -18.44
CA TRP A 169 6.57 4.85 -17.13
C TRP A 169 7.64 4.57 -16.08
N TRP A 170 8.13 3.34 -16.01
CA TRP A 170 9.17 2.93 -15.05
C TRP A 170 10.49 3.66 -15.30
N ALA A 171 10.93 3.78 -16.56
CA ALA A 171 12.17 4.47 -16.90
C ALA A 171 12.14 5.94 -16.47
N VAL A 172 11.06 6.66 -16.79
CA VAL A 172 10.88 8.07 -16.41
C VAL A 172 10.75 8.23 -14.90
N SER A 173 10.01 7.32 -14.24
CA SER A 173 9.89 7.29 -12.78
C SER A 173 11.26 7.13 -12.11
N ASN A 174 12.06 6.16 -12.57
CA ASN A 174 13.39 5.88 -12.03
C ASN A 174 14.35 7.07 -12.22
N GLU A 175 14.35 7.71 -13.39
CA GLU A 175 15.14 8.94 -13.61
C GLU A 175 14.80 10.05 -12.60
N ARG A 176 13.50 10.31 -12.40
CA ARG A 176 13.01 11.35 -11.48
C ARG A 176 13.27 10.98 -10.03
N GLN A 177 13.05 9.73 -9.63
CA GLN A 177 13.36 9.24 -8.29
C GLN A 177 14.85 9.35 -7.98
N ARG A 178 15.73 8.96 -8.91
CA ARG A 178 17.18 9.12 -8.74
C ARG A 178 17.60 10.59 -8.61
N ALA A 179 17.02 11.48 -9.42
CA ALA A 179 17.27 12.92 -9.31
C ALA A 179 16.79 13.48 -7.96
N GLU A 180 15.63 13.04 -7.47
CA GLU A 180 15.09 13.47 -6.17
C GLU A 180 15.96 13.00 -5.00
N LEU A 181 16.40 11.74 -5.03
CA LEU A 181 17.30 11.17 -4.02
C LEU A 181 18.64 11.91 -3.98
N ARG A 182 19.21 12.27 -5.14
CA ARG A 182 20.45 13.07 -5.19
C ARG A 182 20.26 14.46 -4.58
N ARG A 183 19.16 15.14 -4.90
CA ARG A 183 18.86 16.51 -4.42
C ARG A 183 18.51 16.56 -2.93
N ASN A 184 17.91 15.51 -2.38
CA ASN A 184 17.36 15.51 -1.02
C ASN A 184 18.03 14.46 -0.11
N LYS A 185 19.28 14.08 -0.41
CA LYS A 185 20.00 12.97 0.25
C LYS A 185 19.96 13.05 1.78
N SER A 186 20.18 14.24 2.35
CA SER A 186 20.16 14.45 3.81
C SER A 186 18.79 14.17 4.42
N ARG A 187 17.70 14.61 3.79
CA ARG A 187 16.33 14.38 4.28
C ARG A 187 15.97 12.89 4.25
N TYR A 188 16.33 12.17 3.20
CA TYR A 188 16.16 10.71 3.15
C TYR A 188 17.02 9.98 4.19
N ARG A 189 18.22 10.48 4.49
CA ARG A 189 19.05 9.94 5.58
C ARG A 189 18.42 10.17 6.96
N ALA A 190 17.77 11.32 7.17
CA ALA A 190 17.04 11.59 8.42
C ALA A 190 15.87 10.61 8.61
N VAL A 191 15.03 10.43 7.58
CA VAL A 191 13.96 9.41 7.61
C VAL A 191 14.51 8.02 7.91
N ARG A 192 15.64 7.65 7.26
CA ARG A 192 16.26 6.35 7.48
C ARG A 192 16.75 6.19 8.92
N ALA A 193 17.37 7.21 9.49
CA ALA A 193 17.86 7.18 10.86
C ALA A 193 16.71 6.97 11.86
N ASP A 194 15.56 7.61 11.66
CA ASP A 194 14.40 7.43 12.52
C ASP A 194 13.76 6.05 12.37
N LEU A 195 13.66 5.51 11.15
CA LEU A 195 13.25 4.12 10.93
C LEU A 195 14.19 3.11 11.59
N ASP A 196 15.49 3.36 11.57
CA ASP A 196 16.48 2.49 12.19
C ASP A 196 16.41 2.55 13.72
N ARG A 197 16.08 3.71 14.31
CA ARG A 197 15.77 3.82 15.75
C ARG A 197 14.52 3.05 16.14
N LEU A 198 13.45 3.16 15.37
CA LEU A 198 12.22 2.40 15.60
C LEU A 198 12.49 0.89 15.55
N ARG A 199 13.23 0.41 14.53
CA ARG A 199 13.62 -1.00 14.41
C ARG A 199 14.43 -1.47 15.63
N ALA A 200 15.41 -0.69 16.06
CA ALA A 200 16.20 -1.04 17.24
C ALA A 200 15.34 -1.13 18.52
N ALA A 201 14.34 -0.25 18.66
CA ALA A 201 13.39 -0.31 19.77
C ALA A 201 12.50 -1.57 19.69
N VAL A 202 12.06 -1.95 18.49
CA VAL A 202 11.29 -3.18 18.25
C VAL A 202 12.12 -4.43 18.56
N ASP A 203 13.33 -4.54 18.02
CA ASP A 203 14.24 -5.67 18.25
C ASP A 203 14.48 -5.87 19.75
N LYS A 204 14.76 -4.76 20.47
CA LYS A 204 14.91 -4.77 21.93
C LYS A 204 13.65 -5.24 22.65
N ALA A 205 12.47 -4.81 22.21
CA ALA A 205 11.20 -5.20 22.81
C ALA A 205 10.85 -6.68 22.57
N LEU A 206 11.24 -7.23 21.42
CA LEU A 206 11.04 -8.64 21.06
C LEU A 206 12.10 -9.58 21.65
N GLY A 207 13.20 -9.04 22.18
CA GLY A 207 14.33 -9.83 22.65
C GLY A 207 15.10 -10.51 21.50
N GLU A 208 14.96 -10.01 20.27
CA GLU A 208 15.69 -10.51 19.11
C GLU A 208 17.07 -9.81 19.02
N PRO A 209 18.17 -10.53 18.74
CA PRO A 209 19.45 -9.88 18.51
C PRO A 209 19.36 -9.02 17.24
N ALA A 210 19.80 -7.77 17.34
CA ALA A 210 19.84 -6.83 16.22
C ALA A 210 20.53 -7.46 15.00
N GLY A 211 19.77 -7.71 13.92
CA GLY A 211 20.33 -8.17 12.65
C GLY A 211 19.82 -9.49 12.06
N LYS A 212 18.80 -10.16 12.61
CA LYS A 212 18.10 -11.19 11.82
C LYS A 212 17.19 -10.52 10.82
N ALA A 213 17.64 -10.44 9.56
CA ALA A 213 16.83 -9.99 8.46
C ALA A 213 15.51 -10.79 8.41
N LEU A 214 14.38 -10.08 8.46
CA LEU A 214 13.07 -10.62 8.13
C LEU A 214 13.08 -11.06 6.66
N GLY A 215 13.39 -12.33 6.40
CA GLY A 215 13.42 -12.81 5.01
C GLY A 215 14.07 -14.17 4.76
N GLU A 216 13.91 -15.16 5.65
CA GLU A 216 14.08 -16.57 5.27
C GLU A 216 13.04 -17.41 6.00
N ARG A 217 11.87 -17.59 5.37
CA ARG A 217 10.97 -18.74 5.53
C ARG A 217 10.23 -18.95 4.21
#